data_AF-A0A023FYF0-F1
#
_entry.id   AF-A0A023FYF0-F1
#
_cell.length_a   1.000
_cell.length_b   1.000
_cell.length_c   1.000
_cell.angle_alpha   90.00
_cell.angle_beta   90.00
_cell.angle_gamma   90.00
#
_symmetry.space_group_name_H-M   'P 1'
#
loop_
_entity.id
_entity.type
_entity.pdbx_description
1 polymer ?
#
loop_
_entity_poly.entity_id
_entity_poly.type
_entity_poly.pdbx_seq_one_letter_code
_entity_poly.pdbx_strand_id
1 'polypeptide(L)'
;SCGLRLQLCSCVIKMPPSHSIAMLRDVHYCLRKLPPASNTVLSRKMSFVSAGDKSDTVSLDEDRKFRKLDLYKPKEEKKPKREEIKFDVPQPRSQRMPVDQDWPSVWPTAQSFRPSVVPLPLRQGYTPKGAPPGKFANLELMKVPNFLHLTPAHLAKHAKVLRPFCTPWPAGLETDEKCEKHFPVEVIDSDYCHASPSIRDARSRIVTLRVKLSDLELDYHARDKLLRLAGDRYDPATDVLTIVTDRCPLKKQNYEY
;
A
#
# COMPACT_ATOMS: atom_id res chain seq x y z
N SER A 1 11.72 22.33 33.42
CA SER A 1 10.69 23.37 33.31
C SER A 1 11.17 24.45 32.36
N CYS A 2 10.78 24.39 31.08
CA CYS A 2 11.02 25.50 30.15
C CYS A 2 10.00 25.38 29.02
N GLY A 3 8.86 26.07 29.18
CA GLY A 3 7.78 26.11 28.20
C GLY A 3 8.02 27.26 27.22
N LEU A 4 8.17 26.92 25.94
CA LEU A 4 8.21 27.89 24.85
C LEU A 4 6.78 28.33 24.52
N ARG A 5 6.47 29.59 24.88
CA ARG A 5 5.27 30.33 24.44
C ARG A 5 5.38 30.61 22.95
N LEU A 6 4.42 30.13 22.15
CA LEU A 6 4.21 30.57 20.78
C LEU A 6 3.11 31.65 20.78
N GLN A 7 3.52 32.85 20.39
CA GLN A 7 2.69 34.05 20.30
C GLN A 7 2.01 34.06 18.91
N LEU A 8 0.70 33.86 18.89
CA LEU A 8 -0.11 33.91 17.66
C LEU A 8 -0.29 35.37 17.23
N CYS A 9 0.34 35.75 16.13
CA CYS A 9 0.12 37.01 15.45
C CYS A 9 -1.04 36.83 14.47
N SER A 10 -2.17 37.51 14.72
CA SER A 10 -3.36 37.49 13.88
C SER A 10 -3.18 38.40 12.67
N CYS A 11 -2.95 37.80 11.49
CA CYS A 11 -3.00 38.51 10.22
C CYS A 11 -4.34 38.23 9.55
N VAL A 12 -5.24 39.23 9.60
CA VAL A 12 -6.55 39.21 8.93
C VAL A 12 -6.33 39.31 7.42
N ILE A 13 -6.63 38.24 6.68
CA ILE A 13 -6.66 38.27 5.21
C ILE A 13 -8.12 38.14 4.77
N LYS A 14 -8.65 39.23 4.19
CA LYS A 14 -9.97 39.30 3.56
C LYS A 14 -10.06 38.32 2.39
N MET A 15 -11.10 37.48 2.38
CA MET A 15 -11.49 36.65 1.24
C MET A 15 -12.33 37.45 0.24
N PRO A 16 -12.13 37.29 -1.09
CA PRO A 16 -13.08 37.74 -2.10
C PRO A 16 -14.20 36.70 -2.33
N PRO A 17 -15.36 37.12 -2.87
CA PRO A 17 -16.59 36.36 -2.84
C PRO A 17 -16.70 35.30 -3.95
N SER A 18 -17.56 34.34 -3.65
CA SER A 18 -18.04 33.22 -4.46
C SER A 18 -18.28 33.51 -5.94
N HIS A 19 -17.73 32.64 -6.80
CA HIS A 19 -18.24 32.43 -8.15
C HIS A 19 -18.67 30.98 -8.36
N SER A 20 -19.68 30.86 -9.20
CA SER A 20 -20.66 29.79 -9.30
C SER A 20 -20.15 28.47 -9.85
N ILE A 21 -20.85 27.43 -9.39
CA ILE A 21 -20.97 26.09 -9.94
C ILE A 21 -21.32 26.13 -11.44
N ALA A 22 -20.83 25.09 -12.14
CA ALA A 22 -21.07 24.67 -13.52
C ALA A 22 -20.11 25.25 -14.56
N MET A 23 -19.22 24.39 -15.09
CA MET A 23 -19.13 24.07 -16.51
C MET A 23 -18.21 22.85 -16.73
N LEU A 24 -18.82 21.84 -17.33
CA LEU A 24 -18.29 21.00 -18.41
C LEU A 24 -17.20 19.96 -18.12
N ARG A 25 -17.72 18.73 -17.98
CA ARG A 25 -17.17 17.51 -18.60
C ARG A 25 -16.62 17.84 -20.00
N ASP A 26 -15.32 17.59 -20.21
CA ASP A 26 -14.76 17.14 -21.49
C ASP A 26 -13.28 16.80 -21.27
N VAL A 27 -13.00 15.53 -20.92
CA VAL A 27 -11.63 14.99 -20.96
C VAL A 27 -11.46 14.30 -22.31
N HIS A 28 -10.93 15.05 -23.25
CA HIS A 28 -10.45 14.55 -24.53
C HIS A 28 -9.26 13.60 -24.29
N TYR A 29 -9.44 12.30 -24.55
CA TYR A 29 -8.33 11.36 -24.63
C TYR A 29 -7.50 11.66 -25.89
N CYS A 30 -6.34 12.28 -25.73
CA CYS A 30 -5.32 12.29 -26.77
C CYS A 30 -4.62 10.93 -26.83
N LEU A 31 -5.20 9.99 -27.59
CA LEU A 31 -4.47 8.83 -28.09
C LEU A 31 -3.38 9.30 -29.06
N ARG A 32 -2.12 9.29 -28.62
CA ARG A 32 -0.98 9.33 -29.54
C ARG A 32 -0.97 8.03 -30.34
N LYS A 33 -1.32 8.12 -31.64
CA LYS A 33 -1.06 7.07 -32.62
C LYS A 33 0.46 6.87 -32.73
N LEU A 34 0.96 5.74 -32.23
CA LEU A 34 2.27 5.22 -32.60
C LEU A 34 2.19 4.64 -34.03
N PRO A 35 3.27 4.76 -34.84
CA PRO A 35 3.31 4.13 -36.17
C PRO A 35 3.25 2.61 -36.04
N PRO A 36 2.69 1.89 -37.04
CA PRO A 36 2.61 0.44 -36.98
C PRO A 36 4.03 -0.15 -36.98
N ALA A 37 4.43 -0.70 -35.83
CA ALA A 37 5.61 -1.54 -35.75
C ALA A 37 5.36 -2.77 -36.64
N SER A 38 6.25 -2.99 -37.59
CA SER A 38 6.32 -4.22 -38.37
C SER A 38 6.46 -5.40 -37.40
N ASN A 39 5.38 -6.16 -37.25
CA ASN A 39 5.39 -7.43 -36.53
C ASN A 39 6.19 -8.45 -37.34
N THR A 40 7.52 -8.41 -37.24
CA THR A 40 8.31 -9.62 -37.42
C THR A 40 8.04 -10.50 -36.21
N VAL A 41 6.96 -11.27 -36.30
CA VAL A 41 6.77 -12.46 -35.48
C VAL A 41 7.91 -13.40 -35.85
N LEU A 42 8.97 -13.39 -35.04
CA LEU A 42 9.88 -14.53 -34.96
C LEU A 42 9.05 -15.68 -34.39
N SER A 43 8.38 -16.39 -35.29
CA SER A 43 7.85 -17.72 -35.06
C SER A 43 9.02 -18.56 -34.55
N ARG A 44 9.09 -18.75 -33.23
CA ARG A 44 9.91 -19.78 -32.62
C ARG A 44 9.29 -21.11 -33.06
N LYS A 45 9.67 -21.59 -34.24
CA LYS A 45 9.51 -22.99 -34.59
C LYS A 45 10.36 -23.75 -33.58
N MET A 46 9.71 -24.37 -32.61
CA MET A 46 10.28 -25.50 -31.89
C MET A 46 10.42 -26.62 -32.92
N SER A 47 11.50 -26.61 -33.69
CA SER A 47 11.90 -27.79 -34.45
C SER A 47 12.46 -28.76 -33.43
N PHE A 48 11.65 -29.72 -33.04
CA PHE A 48 12.16 -31.00 -32.57
C PHE A 48 12.92 -31.60 -33.74
N VAL A 49 14.24 -31.44 -33.76
CA VAL A 49 15.10 -32.21 -34.67
C VAL A 49 15.09 -33.62 -34.12
N SER A 50 14.10 -34.40 -34.53
CA SER A 50 14.28 -35.83 -34.65
C SER A 50 15.41 -35.99 -35.64
N ALA A 51 16.53 -36.54 -35.21
CA ALA A 51 17.61 -36.92 -36.11
C ALA A 51 16.97 -37.76 -37.22
N GLY A 52 17.05 -37.26 -38.45
CA GLY A 52 16.62 -38.01 -39.62
C GLY A 52 17.51 -39.22 -39.74
N ASP A 53 16.93 -40.38 -39.45
CA ASP A 53 17.47 -41.68 -39.81
C ASP A 53 17.56 -41.69 -41.35
N LYS A 54 18.77 -41.61 -41.88
CA LYS A 54 19.00 -41.91 -43.29
C LYS A 54 18.85 -43.42 -43.41
N SER A 55 17.81 -43.82 -44.11
CA SER A 55 17.61 -45.17 -44.59
C SER A 55 18.82 -45.61 -45.41
N ASP A 56 19.62 -46.52 -44.86
CA ASP A 56 20.38 -47.48 -45.65
C ASP A 56 19.78 -48.86 -45.38
N THR A 57 18.84 -49.26 -46.22
CA THR A 57 18.42 -50.66 -46.34
C THR A 57 19.55 -51.45 -46.98
N VAL A 58 20.42 -52.11 -46.20
CA VAL A 58 21.24 -53.23 -46.68
C VAL A 58 21.52 -54.25 -45.56
N SER A 59 21.06 -55.49 -45.80
CA SER A 59 21.44 -56.79 -45.18
C SER A 59 21.33 -56.99 -43.67
N LEU A 60 20.34 -57.83 -43.27
CA LEU A 60 20.12 -58.38 -41.92
C LEU A 60 21.15 -59.46 -41.49
N ASP A 61 22.34 -59.52 -42.11
CA ASP A 61 23.35 -60.55 -41.84
C ASP A 61 24.62 -60.03 -41.12
N GLU A 62 24.76 -58.71 -40.94
CA GLU A 62 25.92 -58.09 -40.22
C GLU A 62 25.68 -57.89 -38.71
N ASP A 63 24.46 -58.12 -38.20
CA ASP A 63 24.09 -57.85 -36.80
C ASP A 63 24.63 -58.90 -35.78
N ARG A 64 25.41 -59.90 -36.24
CA ARG A 64 26.15 -60.82 -35.36
C ARG A 64 27.57 -60.37 -35.06
N LYS A 65 27.99 -59.17 -35.47
CA LYS A 65 29.27 -58.58 -35.06
C LYS A 65 29.06 -57.58 -33.94
N PHE A 66 29.65 -57.86 -32.78
CA PHE A 66 29.61 -57.01 -31.59
C PHE A 66 30.05 -55.58 -31.96
N ARG A 67 29.13 -54.60 -31.86
CA ARG A 67 29.47 -53.18 -32.08
C ARG A 67 30.40 -52.73 -30.95
N LYS A 68 31.67 -52.47 -31.27
CA LYS A 68 32.67 -52.05 -30.29
C LYS A 68 32.26 -50.71 -29.69
N LEU A 69 32.04 -50.66 -28.37
CA LEU A 69 31.71 -49.44 -27.67
C LEU A 69 33.00 -48.62 -27.48
N ASP A 70 33.14 -47.51 -28.18
CA ASP A 70 34.29 -46.61 -28.00
C ASP A 70 34.13 -45.85 -26.67
N LEU A 71 34.76 -46.38 -25.62
CA LEU A 71 34.70 -45.84 -24.25
C LEU A 71 35.30 -44.44 -24.11
N TYR A 72 36.21 -44.07 -25.01
CA TYR A 72 36.87 -42.76 -25.01
C TYR A 72 36.51 -42.01 -26.29
N LYS A 73 35.59 -41.05 -26.17
CA LYS A 73 35.39 -40.06 -27.23
C LYS A 73 36.67 -39.24 -27.40
N PRO A 74 37.17 -39.03 -28.63
CA PRO A 74 38.28 -38.11 -28.86
C PRO A 74 37.89 -36.73 -28.34
N LYS A 75 38.86 -36.05 -27.73
CA LYS A 75 38.69 -34.77 -27.01
C LYS A 75 38.06 -33.74 -27.97
N GLU A 76 36.74 -33.51 -27.83
CA GLU A 76 36.05 -32.51 -28.63
C GLU A 76 36.74 -31.15 -28.44
N GLU A 77 37.07 -30.49 -29.55
CA GLU A 77 37.65 -29.16 -29.52
C GLU A 77 36.71 -28.22 -28.76
N LYS A 78 37.24 -27.50 -27.77
CA LYS A 78 36.44 -26.59 -26.94
C LYS A 78 35.76 -25.57 -27.85
N LYS A 79 34.44 -25.69 -28.01
CA LYS A 79 33.63 -24.72 -28.74
C LYS A 79 33.97 -23.31 -28.23
N PRO A 80 34.19 -22.32 -29.11
CA PRO A 80 34.55 -20.97 -28.68
C PRO A 80 33.48 -20.46 -27.71
N LYS A 81 33.92 -20.03 -26.52
CA LYS A 81 33.03 -19.50 -25.49
C LYS A 81 32.33 -18.29 -26.09
N ARG A 82 30.99 -18.31 -26.13
CA ARG A 82 30.18 -17.19 -26.62
C ARG A 82 30.67 -15.90 -25.97
N GLU A 83 31.04 -14.92 -26.79
CA GLU A 83 31.52 -13.62 -26.30
C GLU A 83 30.44 -12.99 -25.40
N GLU A 84 30.86 -12.60 -24.20
CA GLU A 84 29.99 -11.96 -23.22
C GLU A 84 29.66 -10.56 -23.74
N ILE A 85 28.39 -10.33 -24.10
CA ILE A 85 27.90 -9.01 -24.50
C ILE A 85 28.01 -8.10 -23.27
N LYS A 86 28.98 -7.19 -23.28
CA LYS A 86 29.15 -6.17 -22.25
C LYS A 86 28.24 -4.99 -22.56
N PHE A 87 27.23 -4.79 -21.73
CA PHE A 87 26.40 -3.59 -21.77
C PHE A 87 27.10 -2.46 -21.02
N ASP A 88 27.19 -1.28 -21.63
CA ASP A 88 27.66 -0.07 -20.94
C ASP A 88 26.58 0.39 -19.95
N VAL A 89 26.87 0.26 -18.65
CA VAL A 89 25.93 0.62 -17.59
C VAL A 89 26.21 2.06 -17.17
N PRO A 90 25.23 2.98 -17.34
CA PRO A 90 25.44 4.36 -16.93
C PRO A 90 25.63 4.46 -15.41
N GLN A 91 26.38 5.48 -15.00
CA GLN A 91 26.56 5.82 -13.59
C GLN A 91 25.22 5.98 -12.85
N PRO A 92 25.15 5.59 -11.56
CA PRO A 92 23.92 5.67 -10.78
C PRO A 92 23.46 7.13 -10.62
N ARG A 93 22.14 7.34 -10.68
CA ARG A 93 21.50 8.66 -10.57
C ARG A 93 21.98 9.46 -9.35
N SER A 94 22.20 8.79 -8.22
CA SER A 94 22.70 9.38 -6.97
C SER A 94 23.98 10.21 -7.12
N GLN A 95 24.87 9.88 -8.06
CA GLN A 95 26.11 10.66 -8.31
C GLN A 95 25.85 11.95 -9.09
N ARG A 96 24.72 12.03 -9.80
CA ARG A 96 24.34 13.18 -10.64
C ARG A 96 23.37 14.14 -9.92
N MET A 97 22.87 13.77 -8.74
CA MET A 97 21.88 14.56 -8.01
C MET A 97 22.54 15.76 -7.33
N PRO A 98 22.00 16.98 -7.48
CA PRO A 98 22.45 18.12 -6.69
C PRO A 98 22.02 17.97 -5.24
N VAL A 99 22.77 18.56 -4.32
CA VAL A 99 22.54 18.47 -2.87
C VAL A 99 21.23 19.18 -2.47
N ASP A 100 20.92 20.31 -3.13
CA ASP A 100 19.75 21.14 -2.83
C ASP A 100 18.46 20.67 -3.53
N GLN A 101 18.45 19.46 -4.09
CA GLN A 101 17.30 18.93 -4.80
C GLN A 101 16.10 18.69 -3.86
N ASP A 102 14.89 18.95 -4.39
CA ASP A 102 13.65 18.52 -3.78
C ASP A 102 13.57 16.98 -3.66
N TRP A 103 13.82 16.46 -2.46
CA TRP A 103 13.67 15.05 -2.15
C TRP A 103 12.28 14.47 -2.45
N PRO A 104 11.15 15.16 -2.17
CA PRO A 104 9.81 14.67 -2.49
C PRO A 104 9.60 14.33 -3.97
N SER A 105 10.27 15.04 -4.88
CA SER A 105 10.19 14.76 -6.32
C SER A 105 10.98 13.50 -6.70
N VAL A 106 12.07 13.21 -5.99
CA VAL A 106 12.90 12.02 -6.20
C VAL A 106 12.18 10.76 -5.72
N TRP A 107 11.48 10.87 -4.58
CA TRP A 107 10.84 9.74 -3.91
C TRP A 107 9.37 10.05 -3.52
N PRO A 108 8.45 10.07 -4.50
CA PRO A 108 7.08 10.55 -4.27
C PRO A 108 6.20 9.53 -3.52
N THR A 109 6.39 8.23 -3.75
CA THR A 109 5.50 7.17 -3.25
C THR A 109 6.26 6.07 -2.53
N ALA A 110 5.54 5.19 -1.83
CA ALA A 110 6.10 3.98 -1.24
C ALA A 110 6.72 3.09 -2.32
N GLN A 111 8.01 2.80 -2.19
CA GLN A 111 8.77 1.98 -3.13
C GLN A 111 9.80 1.16 -2.37
N SER A 112 10.21 0.03 -2.95
CA SER A 112 11.34 -0.74 -2.44
C SER A 112 12.63 0.09 -2.51
N PHE A 113 13.58 -0.22 -1.65
CA PHE A 113 14.83 0.53 -1.59
C PHE A 113 15.61 0.40 -2.91
N ARG A 114 15.91 1.54 -3.55
CA ARG A 114 16.64 1.62 -4.82
C ARG A 114 18.02 2.24 -4.59
N PRO A 115 19.11 1.44 -4.56
CA PRO A 115 20.44 1.93 -4.19
C PRO A 115 21.02 2.93 -5.20
N SER A 116 20.56 2.91 -6.46
CA SER A 116 21.01 3.84 -7.49
C SER A 116 20.46 5.25 -7.34
N VAL A 117 19.31 5.42 -6.68
CA VAL A 117 18.61 6.70 -6.53
C VAL A 117 18.96 7.36 -5.20
N VAL A 118 19.03 6.59 -4.10
CA VAL A 118 19.26 7.15 -2.77
C VAL A 118 20.71 7.65 -2.64
N PRO A 119 20.97 8.95 -2.42
CA PRO A 119 22.32 9.52 -2.37
C PRO A 119 23.06 9.28 -1.05
N LEU A 120 22.48 8.50 -0.14
CA LEU A 120 23.07 8.21 1.18
C LEU A 120 24.03 7.00 1.12
N PRO A 121 25.16 7.03 1.85
CA PRO A 121 26.07 5.89 1.97
C PRO A 121 25.59 4.89 3.03
N LEU A 122 24.44 4.26 2.80
CA LEU A 122 23.86 3.29 3.73
C LEU A 122 24.63 1.96 3.73
N ARG A 123 24.75 1.37 4.91
CA ARG A 123 25.31 0.04 5.16
C ARG A 123 24.45 -0.68 6.19
N GLN A 124 24.17 -1.95 5.98
CA GLN A 124 23.34 -2.75 6.89
C GLN A 124 23.68 -4.22 6.75
N GLY A 125 23.69 -4.96 7.85
CA GLY A 125 23.97 -6.39 7.87
C GLY A 125 25.04 -6.72 8.91
N TYR A 126 24.97 -7.93 9.46
CA TYR A 126 25.94 -8.40 10.44
C TYR A 126 27.17 -9.00 9.73
N THR A 127 28.36 -8.59 10.17
CA THR A 127 29.63 -9.15 9.72
C THR A 127 30.54 -9.37 10.94
N PRO A 128 31.10 -10.57 11.15
CA PRO A 128 31.89 -10.87 12.35
C PRO A 128 33.22 -10.11 12.41
N LYS A 129 33.74 -9.68 11.25
CA LYS A 129 34.95 -8.86 11.12
C LYS A 129 34.72 -7.82 10.02
N GLY A 130 35.01 -6.55 10.29
CA GLY A 130 34.95 -5.47 9.31
C GLY A 130 33.63 -4.71 9.24
N ALA A 131 33.49 -3.89 8.20
CA ALA A 131 32.33 -3.02 8.01
C ALA A 131 31.15 -3.76 7.34
N PRO A 132 29.90 -3.43 7.70
CA PRO A 132 28.71 -3.99 7.07
C PRO A 132 28.68 -3.76 5.56
N PRO A 133 28.00 -4.64 4.81
CA PRO A 133 27.90 -4.52 3.36
C PRO A 133 27.21 -3.21 2.97
N GLY A 134 27.63 -2.66 1.83
CA GLY A 134 27.12 -1.40 1.28
C GLY A 134 25.66 -1.49 0.82
N LYS A 135 25.16 -0.42 0.20
CA LYS A 135 23.79 -0.37 -0.31
C LYS A 135 23.53 -1.16 -1.59
N PHE A 136 24.55 -1.36 -2.42
CA PHE A 136 24.41 -2.08 -3.68
C PHE A 136 24.32 -3.59 -3.42
N ALA A 137 23.31 -4.24 -4.02
CA ALA A 137 23.03 -5.68 -3.87
C ALA A 137 22.80 -6.15 -2.42
N ASN A 138 22.33 -5.26 -1.52
CA ASN A 138 22.05 -5.62 -0.13
C ASN A 138 20.58 -5.94 0.09
N LEU A 139 20.30 -7.22 0.37
CA LEU A 139 18.95 -7.73 0.58
C LEU A 139 18.32 -7.24 1.89
N GLU A 140 19.12 -6.96 2.93
CA GLU A 140 18.59 -6.48 4.21
C GLU A 140 17.93 -5.11 4.04
N LEU A 141 18.55 -4.22 3.26
CA LEU A 141 17.96 -2.92 2.93
C LEU A 141 16.70 -3.02 2.06
N MET A 142 16.52 -4.11 1.31
CA MET A 142 15.32 -4.33 0.50
C MET A 142 14.14 -4.82 1.33
N LYS A 143 14.38 -5.54 2.43
CA LYS A 143 13.34 -6.06 3.33
C LYS A 143 12.68 -4.98 4.18
N VAL A 144 13.42 -3.93 4.53
CA VAL A 144 12.94 -2.88 5.43
C VAL A 144 11.85 -2.04 4.73
N PRO A 145 10.65 -1.89 5.31
CA PRO A 145 9.67 -0.93 4.82
C PRO A 145 10.20 0.49 5.10
N ASN A 146 10.66 1.16 4.05
CA ASN A 146 11.27 2.48 4.18
C ASN A 146 10.24 3.61 4.24
N PHE A 147 10.61 4.70 4.90
CA PHE A 147 9.81 5.92 5.03
C PHE A 147 10.39 7.10 4.25
N LEU A 148 11.18 6.82 3.20
CA LEU A 148 11.83 7.86 2.39
C LEU A 148 10.83 8.77 1.67
N HIS A 149 9.61 8.29 1.44
CA HIS A 149 8.50 9.10 0.91
C HIS A 149 7.76 9.90 2.00
N LEU A 150 7.92 9.60 3.29
CA LEU A 150 7.23 10.29 4.40
C LEU A 150 8.20 11.17 5.21
N THR A 151 9.05 11.93 4.52
CA THR A 151 9.93 12.90 5.19
C THR A 151 9.11 14.09 5.72
N PRO A 152 9.55 14.78 6.80
CA PRO A 152 8.80 15.90 7.39
C PRO A 152 8.48 17.02 6.38
N ALA A 153 9.42 17.35 5.50
CA ALA A 153 9.20 18.34 4.43
C ALA A 153 8.11 17.89 3.44
N HIS A 154 8.03 16.59 3.14
CA HIS A 154 6.98 16.03 2.28
C HIS A 154 5.63 16.05 2.98
N LEU A 155 5.58 15.66 4.26
CA LEU A 155 4.35 15.68 5.06
C LEU A 155 3.76 17.09 5.18
N ALA A 156 4.59 18.12 5.35
CA ALA A 156 4.13 19.51 5.36
C ALA A 156 3.49 19.93 4.03
N LYS A 157 4.08 19.52 2.89
CA LYS A 157 3.50 19.75 1.55
C LYS A 157 2.16 19.02 1.41
N HIS A 158 2.08 17.75 1.81
CA HIS A 158 0.83 16.97 1.79
C HIS A 158 -0.26 17.59 2.66
N ALA A 159 0.04 17.92 3.92
CA ALA A 159 -0.91 18.53 4.83
C ALA A 159 -1.44 19.86 4.29
N LYS A 160 -0.59 20.68 3.64
CA LYS A 160 -1.03 21.94 3.00
C LYS A 160 -2.06 21.70 1.89
N VAL A 161 -1.89 20.64 1.10
CA VAL A 161 -2.83 20.26 0.02
C VAL A 161 -4.11 19.63 0.58
N LEU A 162 -4.03 18.90 1.71
CA LEU A 162 -5.18 18.23 2.31
C LEU A 162 -6.06 19.17 3.15
N ARG A 163 -5.51 20.28 3.67
CA ARG A 163 -6.24 21.26 4.50
C ARG A 163 -7.59 21.72 3.91
N PRO A 164 -7.73 22.04 2.61
CA PRO A 164 -9.00 22.48 2.04
C PRO A 164 -10.12 21.42 2.10
N PHE A 165 -9.77 20.13 2.26
CA PHE A 165 -10.76 19.05 2.40
C PHE A 165 -11.21 18.86 3.86
N CYS A 166 -10.50 19.45 4.82
CA CYS A 166 -10.86 19.36 6.23
C CYS A 166 -11.84 20.47 6.62
N THR A 167 -12.85 20.12 7.40
CA THR A 167 -13.76 21.09 8.04
C THR A 167 -13.27 21.42 9.45
N PRO A 168 -13.38 22.66 9.93
CA PRO A 168 -13.09 22.99 11.32
C PRO A 168 -14.06 22.26 12.27
N TRP A 169 -13.57 21.88 13.44
CA TRP A 169 -14.42 21.34 14.51
C TRP A 169 -15.39 22.42 15.02
N PRO A 170 -16.66 22.11 15.31
CA PRO A 170 -17.64 23.08 15.79
C PRO A 170 -17.22 23.77 17.10
N ALA A 171 -17.29 25.10 17.12
CA ALA A 171 -17.05 25.90 18.33
C ALA A 171 -18.17 25.63 19.36
N GLY A 172 -17.78 25.42 20.62
CA GLY A 172 -18.71 25.10 21.71
C GLY A 172 -18.70 23.64 22.16
N LEU A 173 -18.20 22.71 21.34
CA LEU A 173 -18.03 21.28 21.67
C LEU A 173 -16.57 20.95 22.03
N GLU A 174 -15.93 21.81 22.83
CA GLU A 174 -14.52 21.66 23.22
C GLU A 174 -14.31 20.67 24.37
N THR A 175 -15.36 20.44 25.16
CA THR A 175 -15.35 19.61 26.37
C THR A 175 -16.34 18.47 26.22
N ASP A 176 -15.96 17.27 26.64
CA ASP A 176 -16.79 16.06 26.53
C ASP A 176 -18.16 16.23 27.21
N GLU A 177 -18.23 16.94 28.34
CA GLU A 177 -19.50 17.23 29.03
C GLU A 177 -20.53 17.99 28.17
N LYS A 178 -20.06 18.84 27.25
CA LYS A 178 -20.94 19.57 26.33
C LYS A 178 -21.36 18.69 25.16
N CYS A 179 -20.47 17.80 24.72
CA CYS A 179 -20.79 16.79 23.71
C CYS A 179 -21.90 15.87 24.22
N GLU A 180 -21.78 15.35 25.44
CA GLU A 180 -22.81 14.47 26.04
C GLU A 180 -24.17 15.19 26.18
N LYS A 181 -24.19 16.46 26.61
CA LYS A 181 -25.43 17.24 26.76
C LYS A 181 -26.19 17.45 25.44
N HIS A 182 -25.48 17.66 24.33
CA HIS A 182 -26.10 17.91 23.03
C HIS A 182 -26.29 16.63 22.21
N PHE A 183 -25.46 15.62 22.44
CA PHE A 183 -25.43 14.35 21.72
C PHE A 183 -25.33 13.19 22.72
N PRO A 184 -26.45 12.78 23.34
CA PRO A 184 -26.48 11.75 24.39
C PRO A 184 -26.31 10.31 23.85
N VAL A 185 -26.33 10.14 22.53
CA VAL A 185 -26.21 8.84 21.86
C VAL A 185 -24.83 8.71 21.21
N GLU A 186 -24.08 7.72 21.64
CA GLU A 186 -22.82 7.32 21.01
C GLU A 186 -23.04 6.12 20.09
N VAL A 187 -22.56 6.23 18.86
CA VAL A 187 -22.56 5.14 17.88
C VAL A 187 -21.12 4.70 17.67
N ILE A 188 -20.82 3.46 18.03
CA ILE A 188 -19.50 2.88 17.88
C ILE A 188 -19.52 1.88 16.74
N ASP A 189 -18.68 2.14 15.75
CA ASP A 189 -18.39 1.28 14.63
C ASP A 189 -16.89 0.99 14.50
N SER A 190 -16.55 -0.12 13.82
CA SER A 190 -15.16 -0.53 13.63
C SER A 190 -14.91 -0.96 12.20
N ASP A 191 -13.90 -0.35 11.58
CA ASP A 191 -13.46 -0.67 10.22
C ASP A 191 -12.05 -1.27 10.25
N TYR A 192 -11.84 -2.36 9.50
CA TYR A 192 -10.60 -3.15 9.54
C TYR A 192 -9.88 -3.09 8.19
N CYS A 193 -8.59 -2.76 8.22
CA CYS A 193 -7.74 -2.69 7.03
C CYS A 193 -6.69 -3.80 7.06
N HIS A 194 -6.80 -4.78 6.16
CA HIS A 194 -5.87 -5.92 6.04
C HIS A 194 -5.09 -5.85 4.73
N ALA A 195 -3.87 -6.40 4.71
CA ALA A 195 -3.08 -6.59 3.49
C ALA A 195 -3.52 -7.83 2.68
N SER A 196 -4.82 -8.14 2.67
CA SER A 196 -5.43 -9.28 1.98
C SER A 196 -6.02 -8.84 0.63
N PRO A 197 -6.12 -9.73 -0.38
CA PRO A 197 -6.88 -9.42 -1.59
C PRO A 197 -8.38 -9.18 -1.34
N SER A 198 -8.92 -9.66 -0.21
CA SER A 198 -10.30 -9.40 0.20
C SER A 198 -10.39 -8.19 1.12
N ILE A 199 -11.28 -7.26 0.80
CA ILE A 199 -11.63 -6.11 1.65
C ILE A 199 -12.69 -6.43 2.71
N ARG A 200 -13.30 -7.62 2.65
CA ARG A 200 -14.46 -7.97 3.50
C ARG A 200 -14.00 -8.48 4.86
N ASP A 201 -14.53 -7.88 5.93
CA ASP A 201 -14.43 -8.39 7.30
C ASP A 201 -15.84 -8.54 7.88
N ALA A 202 -16.10 -9.66 8.55
CA ALA A 202 -17.38 -9.94 9.18
C ALA A 202 -17.63 -9.02 10.39
N ARG A 203 -16.57 -8.57 11.06
CA ARG A 203 -16.66 -7.79 12.30
C ARG A 203 -17.09 -6.34 12.07
N SER A 204 -16.88 -5.81 10.86
CA SER A 204 -17.23 -4.42 10.55
C SER A 204 -18.73 -4.14 10.43
N ARG A 205 -19.56 -5.20 10.44
CA ARG A 205 -21.03 -5.05 10.44
C ARG A 205 -21.59 -4.74 11.83
N ILE A 206 -20.85 -5.02 12.89
CA ILE A 206 -21.30 -4.86 14.28
C ILE A 206 -21.40 -3.36 14.58
N VAL A 207 -22.56 -2.94 15.08
CA VAL A 207 -22.80 -1.58 15.56
C VAL A 207 -23.15 -1.66 17.05
N THR A 208 -22.54 -0.77 17.83
CA THR A 208 -22.84 -0.64 19.26
C THR A 208 -23.37 0.76 19.53
N LEU A 209 -24.59 0.84 20.08
CA LEU A 209 -25.20 2.07 20.54
C LEU A 209 -25.06 2.17 22.05
N ARG A 210 -24.60 3.31 22.55
CA ARG A 210 -24.51 3.61 23.99
C ARG A 210 -25.29 4.87 24.30
N VAL A 211 -26.14 4.80 25.31
CA VAL A 211 -26.99 5.93 25.75
C VAL A 211 -27.09 5.91 27.27
N LYS A 212 -26.95 7.06 27.92
CA LYS A 212 -27.21 7.19 29.36
C LYS A 212 -28.71 7.24 29.61
N LEU A 213 -29.21 6.53 30.61
CA LEU A 213 -30.64 6.57 30.93
C LEU A 213 -31.08 7.92 31.48
N SER A 214 -30.17 8.64 32.16
CA SER A 214 -30.43 9.98 32.68
C SER A 214 -30.76 11.02 31.60
N ASP A 215 -30.30 10.82 30.37
CA ASP A 215 -30.54 11.74 29.25
C ASP A 215 -31.85 11.44 28.50
N LEU A 216 -32.50 10.32 28.80
CA LEU A 216 -33.79 9.96 28.24
C LEU A 216 -34.91 10.50 29.14
N GLU A 217 -35.92 11.14 28.54
CA GLU A 217 -37.11 11.65 29.24
C GLU A 217 -38.06 10.51 29.65
N LEU A 218 -37.64 9.71 30.64
CA LEU A 218 -38.37 8.55 31.13
C LEU A 218 -39.03 8.86 32.49
N ASP A 219 -40.31 8.52 32.61
CA ASP A 219 -41.00 8.48 33.90
C ASP A 219 -40.43 7.38 34.80
N TYR A 220 -40.67 7.46 36.11
CA TYR A 220 -40.24 6.45 37.09
C TYR A 220 -40.69 5.03 36.69
N HIS A 221 -41.96 4.87 36.32
CA HIS A 221 -42.48 3.59 35.87
C HIS A 221 -41.82 3.12 34.56
N ALA A 222 -41.55 4.06 33.62
CA ALA A 222 -40.92 3.74 32.35
C ALA A 222 -39.46 3.30 32.53
N ARG A 223 -38.69 4.00 33.38
CA ARG A 223 -37.30 3.66 33.70
C ARG A 223 -37.21 2.28 34.35
N ASP A 224 -38.04 2.02 35.36
CA ASP A 224 -38.08 0.73 36.06
C ASP A 224 -38.49 -0.42 35.12
N LYS A 225 -39.45 -0.19 34.21
CA LYS A 225 -39.81 -1.15 33.17
C LYS A 225 -38.67 -1.39 32.18
N LEU A 226 -37.99 -0.34 31.73
CA LEU A 226 -36.88 -0.44 30.78
C LEU A 226 -35.71 -1.24 31.37
N LEU A 227 -35.37 -1.00 32.65
CA LEU A 227 -34.32 -1.75 33.34
C LEU A 227 -34.62 -3.25 33.39
N ARG A 228 -35.88 -3.63 33.67
CA ARG A 228 -36.29 -5.05 33.63
C ARG A 228 -36.23 -5.67 32.24
N LEU A 229 -36.47 -4.89 31.18
CA LEU A 229 -36.40 -5.34 29.80
C LEU A 229 -34.97 -5.40 29.25
N ALA A 230 -34.11 -4.47 29.65
CA ALA A 230 -32.74 -4.37 29.19
C ALA A 230 -31.86 -5.51 29.72
N GLY A 231 -32.13 -6.00 30.94
CA GLY A 231 -31.37 -7.09 31.55
C GLY A 231 -29.88 -6.78 31.59
N ASP A 232 -29.07 -7.67 31.01
CA ASP A 232 -27.60 -7.59 31.00
C ASP A 232 -27.02 -6.46 30.15
N ARG A 233 -27.85 -5.72 29.40
CA ARG A 233 -27.42 -4.63 28.50
C ARG A 233 -27.19 -3.30 29.22
N TYR A 234 -27.68 -3.17 30.45
CA TYR A 234 -27.56 -1.96 31.24
C TYR A 234 -26.52 -2.15 32.35
N ASP A 235 -25.63 -1.18 32.49
CA ASP A 235 -24.66 -1.14 33.58
C ASP A 235 -25.11 -0.15 34.69
N PRO A 236 -25.40 -0.62 35.91
CA PRO A 236 -25.84 0.26 37.00
C PRO A 236 -24.75 1.17 37.54
N ALA A 237 -23.46 0.85 37.33
CA ALA A 237 -22.37 1.69 37.83
C ALA A 237 -22.19 2.96 36.99
N THR A 238 -22.43 2.87 35.68
CA THR A 238 -22.22 3.96 34.72
C THR A 238 -23.52 4.58 34.19
N ASP A 239 -24.68 4.00 34.50
CA ASP A 239 -26.01 4.38 34.00
C ASP A 239 -26.12 4.31 32.46
N VAL A 240 -25.30 3.47 31.81
CA VAL A 240 -25.24 3.33 30.34
C VAL A 240 -25.97 2.08 29.89
N LEU A 241 -26.91 2.27 28.96
CA LEU A 241 -27.54 1.21 28.19
C LEU A 241 -26.72 0.96 26.92
N THR A 242 -26.30 -0.29 26.71
CA THR A 242 -25.51 -0.71 25.55
C THR A 242 -26.30 -1.68 24.67
N ILE A 243 -26.56 -1.29 23.42
CA ILE A 243 -27.27 -2.12 22.44
C ILE A 243 -26.27 -2.52 21.37
N VAL A 244 -26.01 -3.84 21.26
CA VAL A 244 -25.12 -4.40 20.24
C VAL A 244 -25.96 -5.12 19.19
N THR A 245 -25.80 -4.73 17.93
CA THR A 245 -26.52 -5.27 16.78
C THR A 245 -25.54 -5.92 15.80
N ASP A 246 -25.73 -7.23 15.54
CA ASP A 246 -24.91 -8.05 14.62
C ASP A 246 -25.77 -8.93 13.69
N ARG A 247 -27.07 -8.67 13.58
CA ARG A 247 -28.00 -9.59 12.90
C ARG A 247 -27.95 -9.47 11.38
N CYS A 248 -27.79 -8.25 10.88
CA CYS A 248 -27.85 -7.96 9.45
C CYS A 248 -26.45 -8.00 8.81
N PRO A 249 -26.35 -8.37 7.53
CA PRO A 249 -25.07 -8.37 6.81
C PRO A 249 -24.45 -6.97 6.65
N LEU A 250 -25.28 -5.93 6.49
CA LEU A 250 -24.82 -4.56 6.27
C LEU A 250 -24.82 -3.76 7.58
N LYS A 251 -23.73 -3.03 7.81
CA LYS A 251 -23.59 -2.07 8.92
C LYS A 251 -24.73 -1.06 8.99
N LYS A 252 -25.16 -0.53 7.82
CA LYS A 252 -26.30 0.39 7.72
C LYS A 252 -27.60 -0.20 8.27
N GLN A 253 -27.86 -1.48 7.97
CA GLN A 253 -29.06 -2.17 8.44
C GLN A 253 -29.01 -2.40 9.95
N ASN A 254 -27.84 -2.75 10.50
CA ASN A 254 -27.66 -2.89 11.95
C ASN A 254 -27.79 -1.55 12.69
N TYR A 255 -27.40 -0.44 12.06
CA TYR A 255 -27.61 0.89 12.64
C TYR A 255 -29.09 1.33 12.64
N GLU A 256 -29.85 0.96 11.59
CA GLU A 256 -31.28 1.27 11.48
C GLU A 256 -32.18 0.38 12.35
N TYR A 257 -31.67 -0.80 12.75
CA TYR A 257 -32.38 -1.80 13.54
C TYR A 257 -32.26 -1.55 15.05
#